data_AF-A0A3G2EJI5-F1
#
_entry.id   AF-A0A3G2EJI5-F1
#
_cell.length_a   1.000
_cell.length_b   1.000
_cell.length_c   1.000
_cell.angle_alpha   90.00
_cell.angle_beta   90.00
_cell.angle_gamma   90.00
#
_symmetry.space_group_name_H-M   'P 1'
#
loop_
_entity.id
_entity.type
_entity.pdbx_description
1 polymer ?
#
loop_
_entity_poly.entity_id
_entity_poly.type
_entity_poly.pdbx_seq_one_letter_code
_entity_poly.pdbx_strand_id
1 'polypeptide(L)'
;MLPANRRIVLSGEDALRILREIEFLLQSLHHIGRHYYPDGDDDGADVLRRAQYCAETTRFIDEEQATTRLALMRRILSAPFDTSLGGDDMDDLERAVAALPLWRAPGD
;
A
#
# COMPACT_ATOMS: atom_id res chain seq x y z
N MET A 1 21.13 -1.12 -9.06
CA MET A 1 20.42 -0.12 -9.86
C MET A 1 21.13 0.16 -11.17
N LEU A 2 20.48 -0.20 -12.27
CA LEU A 2 20.85 0.16 -13.62
C LEU A 2 20.94 1.69 -13.75
N PRO A 3 21.86 2.24 -14.57
CA PRO A 3 21.95 3.68 -14.77
C PRO A 3 20.63 4.33 -15.22
N ALA A 4 19.86 3.65 -16.08
CA ALA A 4 18.55 4.11 -16.56
C ALA A 4 17.52 4.29 -15.44
N ASN A 5 17.56 3.43 -14.42
CA ASN A 5 16.62 3.46 -13.29
C ASN A 5 16.95 4.52 -12.23
N ARG A 6 18.13 5.16 -12.30
CA ARG A 6 18.52 6.20 -11.34
C ARG A 6 17.66 7.45 -11.42
N ARG A 7 17.02 7.69 -12.56
CA ARG A 7 16.06 8.77 -12.76
C ARG A 7 14.85 8.25 -13.51
N ILE A 8 13.73 8.21 -12.81
CA ILE A 8 12.43 7.88 -13.36
C ILE A 8 11.65 9.17 -13.62
N VAL A 9 10.90 9.22 -14.72
CA VAL A 9 10.03 10.36 -15.07
C VAL A 9 8.60 9.87 -15.17
N LEU A 10 7.69 10.53 -14.46
CA LEU A 10 6.25 10.29 -14.52
C LEU A 10 5.57 11.47 -15.20
N SER A 11 4.50 11.19 -15.95
CA SER A 11 3.61 12.24 -16.43
C SER A 11 2.87 12.86 -15.24
N GLY A 12 2.43 14.11 -15.39
CA GLY A 12 1.57 14.75 -14.38
C GLY A 12 0.26 13.99 -14.17
N GLU A 13 -0.30 13.41 -15.24
CA GLU A 13 -1.53 12.62 -15.20
C GLU A 13 -1.35 11.33 -14.37
N ASP A 14 -0.25 10.60 -14.58
CA ASP A 14 0.09 9.41 -13.81
C ASP A 14 0.32 9.75 -12.33
N ALA A 15 1.04 10.83 -12.06
CA ALA A 15 1.28 11.31 -10.70
C ALA A 15 -0.04 11.67 -9.99
N LEU A 16 -0.94 12.40 -10.66
CA LEU A 16 -2.25 12.76 -10.12
C LEU A 16 -3.12 11.52 -9.89
N ARG A 17 -3.07 10.55 -10.80
CA ARG A 17 -3.80 9.29 -10.67
C ARG A 17 -3.34 8.52 -9.43
N ILE A 18 -2.04 8.44 -9.18
CA ILE A 18 -1.50 7.82 -7.96
C ILE A 18 -1.95 8.59 -6.72
N LEU A 19 -1.76 9.91 -6.69
CA LEU A 19 -2.09 10.74 -5.52
C LEU A 19 -3.57 10.65 -5.14
N ARG A 20 -4.47 10.59 -6.13
CA ARG A 20 -5.90 10.39 -5.88
C ARG A 20 -6.20 9.09 -5.13
N GLU A 21 -5.57 7.99 -5.53
CA GLU A 21 -5.77 6.69 -4.85
C GLU A 21 -5.15 6.70 -3.45
N ILE A 22 -4.00 7.36 -3.26
CA ILE A 22 -3.38 7.56 -1.93
C ILE A 22 -4.32 8.32 -1.01
N GLU A 23 -4.83 9.48 -1.45
CA GLU A 23 -5.73 10.31 -0.63
C GLU A 23 -7.03 9.56 -0.29
N PHE A 24 -7.61 8.83 -1.24
CA PHE A 24 -8.80 8.03 -0.98
C PHE A 24 -8.58 7.02 0.15
N LEU A 25 -7.48 6.27 0.10
CA LEU A 25 -7.15 5.28 1.14
C LEU A 25 -6.83 5.96 2.48
N LEU A 26 -5.97 6.99 2.48
CA LEU A 26 -5.54 7.65 3.71
C LEU A 26 -6.70 8.34 4.43
N GLN A 27 -7.49 9.15 3.71
CA GLN A 27 -8.60 9.89 4.30
C GLN A 27 -9.68 8.94 4.83
N SER A 28 -10.01 7.89 4.07
CA SER A 28 -11.04 6.94 4.49
C SER A 28 -10.62 6.16 5.74
N LEU A 29 -9.40 5.62 5.76
CA LEU A 29 -8.87 4.90 6.93
C LEU A 29 -8.74 5.85 8.14
N HIS A 30 -8.33 7.09 7.92
CA HIS A 30 -8.29 8.11 8.97
C HIS A 30 -9.69 8.39 9.56
N HIS A 31 -10.71 8.55 8.71
CA HIS A 31 -12.08 8.77 9.15
C HIS A 31 -12.65 7.56 9.91
N ILE A 32 -12.38 6.34 9.47
CA ILE A 32 -12.74 5.12 10.21
C ILE A 32 -12.08 5.16 11.59
N GLY A 33 -10.77 5.41 11.66
CA GLY A 33 -10.05 5.54 12.93
C GLY A 33 -10.66 6.60 13.85
N ARG A 34 -10.93 7.81 13.34
CA ARG A 34 -11.55 8.91 14.11
C ARG A 34 -12.98 8.61 14.57
N HIS A 35 -13.74 7.81 13.82
CA HIS A 35 -15.10 7.43 14.19
C HIS A 35 -15.11 6.53 15.43
N TYR A 36 -14.22 5.52 15.48
CA TYR A 36 -14.15 4.59 16.61
C TYR A 36 -13.26 5.10 17.75
N TYR A 37 -12.26 5.93 17.47
CA TYR A 37 -11.33 6.50 18.45
C TYR A 37 -11.24 8.02 18.30
N PRO A 38 -12.29 8.77 18.69
CA PRO A 38 -12.33 10.23 18.54
C PRO A 38 -11.30 10.96 19.42
N ASP A 39 -10.87 10.35 20.51
CA ASP A 39 -9.83 10.89 21.40
C ASP A 39 -8.42 10.36 21.05
N GLY A 40 -8.32 9.45 20.09
CA GLY A 40 -7.06 8.91 19.56
C GLY A 40 -6.50 7.68 20.27
N ASP A 41 -7.04 7.32 21.44
CA ASP A 41 -6.55 6.17 22.23
C ASP A 41 -7.49 4.96 22.13
N ASP A 42 -6.92 3.80 21.81
CA ASP A 42 -7.47 2.49 22.18
C ASP A 42 -6.96 2.18 23.59
N ASP A 43 -7.75 2.51 24.61
CA ASP A 43 -7.44 2.16 26.00
C ASP A 43 -7.55 0.65 26.28
N GLY A 44 -7.93 -0.15 25.26
CA GLY A 44 -8.11 -1.59 25.34
C GLY A 44 -9.28 -2.02 26.22
N ALA A 45 -10.04 -1.07 26.78
CA ALA A 45 -11.14 -1.36 27.70
C ALA A 45 -12.41 -1.78 26.96
N ASP A 46 -12.60 -1.31 25.73
CA ASP A 46 -13.79 -1.59 24.91
C ASP A 46 -13.50 -2.61 23.80
N VAL A 47 -13.55 -3.88 24.17
CA VAL A 47 -13.38 -5.03 23.27
C VAL A 47 -14.38 -5.01 22.11
N LEU A 48 -15.61 -4.55 22.35
CA LEU A 48 -16.65 -4.50 21.31
C LEU A 48 -16.31 -3.43 20.26
N ARG A 49 -15.93 -2.23 20.70
CA ARG A 49 -15.53 -1.15 19.80
C ARG A 49 -14.31 -1.52 18.97
N ARG A 50 -13.32 -2.18 19.59
CA ARG A 50 -12.15 -2.70 18.87
C ARG A 50 -12.55 -3.72 17.80
N ALA A 51 -13.45 -4.65 18.13
CA ALA A 51 -13.94 -5.63 17.15
C ALA A 51 -14.69 -4.95 16.00
N GLN A 52 -15.48 -3.92 16.27
CA GLN A 52 -16.19 -3.14 15.25
C GLN A 52 -15.22 -2.36 14.35
N TYR A 53 -14.21 -1.71 14.92
CA TYR A 53 -13.17 -1.03 14.16
C TYR A 53 -12.41 -1.99 13.22
N CYS A 54 -12.03 -3.16 13.73
CA CYS A 54 -11.38 -4.19 12.91
C CYS A 54 -12.30 -4.67 11.78
N ALA A 55 -13.57 -4.93 12.07
CA ALA A 55 -14.55 -5.35 11.07
C ALA A 55 -14.77 -4.27 9.99
N GLU A 56 -14.92 -3.02 10.38
CA GLU A 56 -15.09 -1.88 9.46
C GLU A 56 -13.86 -1.69 8.57
N THR A 57 -12.66 -1.76 9.16
CA THR A 57 -11.40 -1.63 8.41
C THR A 57 -11.22 -2.76 7.41
N THR A 58 -11.49 -4.00 7.80
CA THR A 58 -11.45 -5.16 6.89
C THR A 58 -12.48 -5.01 5.78
N ARG A 59 -13.72 -4.64 6.12
CA ARG A 59 -14.78 -4.39 5.14
C ARG A 59 -14.37 -3.32 4.13
N PHE A 60 -13.81 -2.20 4.59
CA PHE A 60 -13.31 -1.14 3.72
C PHE A 60 -12.22 -1.66 2.77
N ILE A 61 -11.23 -2.41 3.29
CA ILE A 61 -10.16 -2.99 2.47
C ILE A 61 -10.72 -3.88 1.35
N ASP A 62 -11.72 -4.71 1.67
CA ASP A 62 -12.33 -5.67 0.74
C ASP A 62 -13.27 -4.99 -0.26
N GLU A 63 -14.25 -4.21 0.22
CA GLU A 63 -15.30 -3.60 -0.61
C GLU A 63 -14.75 -2.47 -1.50
N GLU A 64 -13.84 -1.65 -0.97
CA GLU A 64 -13.19 -0.59 -1.74
C GLU A 64 -11.97 -1.08 -2.52
N GLN A 65 -11.68 -2.39 -2.47
CA GLN A 65 -10.61 -3.05 -3.21
C GLN A 65 -9.25 -2.35 -3.01
N ALA A 66 -8.89 -2.07 -1.75
CA ALA A 66 -7.69 -1.31 -1.42
C ALA A 66 -6.41 -1.93 -2.00
N THR A 67 -6.32 -3.27 -2.04
CA THR A 67 -5.20 -4.00 -2.65
C THR A 67 -5.14 -3.82 -4.17
N THR A 68 -6.28 -3.78 -4.86
CA THR A 68 -6.35 -3.47 -6.30
C THR A 68 -5.90 -2.04 -6.59
N ARG A 69 -6.29 -1.08 -5.75
CA ARG A 69 -5.85 0.32 -5.86
C ARG A 69 -4.33 0.43 -5.66
N LEU A 70 -3.78 -0.26 -4.66
CA LEU A 70 -2.33 -0.37 -4.43
C LEU A 70 -1.61 -1.01 -5.63
N ALA A 71 -2.18 -2.07 -6.22
CA ALA A 71 -1.63 -2.70 -7.42
C ALA A 71 -1.63 -1.77 -8.63
N LEU A 72 -2.67 -0.94 -8.81
CA LEU A 72 -2.72 0.10 -9.84
C LEU A 72 -1.60 1.11 -9.66
N MET A 73 -1.45 1.67 -8.45
CA MET A 73 -0.38 2.62 -8.14
C MET A 73 1.00 2.00 -8.37
N ARG A 74 1.22 0.75 -7.91
CA ARG A 74 2.45 0.00 -8.15
C ARG A 74 2.74 -0.11 -9.64
N ARG A 75 1.75 -0.50 -10.45
CA ARG A 75 1.91 -0.62 -11.90
C ARG A 75 2.35 0.69 -12.55
N ILE A 76 1.75 1.82 -12.16
CA ILE A 76 2.09 3.13 -12.71
C ILE A 76 3.53 3.50 -12.31
N LEU A 77 3.88 3.31 -11.03
CA LEU A 77 5.22 3.61 -10.52
C LEU A 77 6.31 2.72 -11.12
N SER A 78 6.00 1.45 -11.41
CA SER A 78 6.97 0.49 -11.95
C SER A 78 7.11 0.56 -13.48
N ALA A 79 6.09 1.03 -14.21
CA ALA A 79 6.09 1.08 -15.67
C ALA A 79 7.34 1.74 -16.32
N PRO A 80 7.90 2.84 -15.79
CA PRO A 80 9.07 3.48 -16.40
C PRO A 80 10.42 2.85 -16.03
N PHE A 81 10.45 1.78 -15.21
CA PHE A 81 11.70 1.08 -14.89
C PHE A 81 12.15 0.19 -16.05
N ASP A 82 13.45 0.16 -16.31
CA ASP A 82 14.13 -0.88 -17.08
C ASP A 82 14.19 -2.16 -16.24
N THR A 83 13.61 -3.24 -16.77
CA THR A 83 13.52 -4.56 -16.14
C THR A 83 14.56 -5.54 -16.68
N SER A 84 15.64 -5.04 -17.30
CA SER A 84 16.77 -5.88 -17.70
C SER A 84 17.43 -6.51 -16.47
N LEU A 85 17.68 -7.81 -16.53
CA LEU A 85 18.24 -8.56 -15.41
C LEU A 85 19.72 -8.21 -15.18
N GLY A 86 20.11 -8.16 -13.91
CA GLY A 86 21.50 -8.02 -13.47
C GLY A 86 22.26 -9.35 -13.47
N GLY A 87 23.50 -9.33 -12.96
CA GLY A 87 24.33 -10.52 -12.83
C GLY A 87 23.85 -11.54 -11.79
N ASP A 88 22.87 -11.17 -10.97
CA ASP A 88 22.19 -11.99 -9.97
C ASP A 88 20.81 -12.50 -10.45
N ASP A 89 20.51 -12.39 -11.75
CA ASP A 89 19.25 -12.80 -12.38
C ASP A 89 18.01 -12.06 -11.82
N MET A 90 18.21 -10.88 -11.24
CA MET A 90 17.14 -10.02 -10.72
C MET A 90 17.20 -8.63 -11.35
N ASP A 91 16.02 -8.05 -11.61
CA ASP A 91 15.91 -6.64 -11.92
C ASP A 91 16.02 -5.76 -10.64
N ASP A 92 15.97 -4.44 -10.81
CA ASP A 92 16.08 -3.52 -9.67
C ASP A 92 14.85 -3.50 -8.75
N LEU A 93 13.65 -3.77 -9.27
CA LEU A 93 12.42 -3.82 -8.50
C LEU A 93 12.38 -5.09 -7.66
N GLU A 94 12.67 -6.25 -8.26
CA GLU A 94 12.79 -7.55 -7.59
C GLU A 94 13.81 -7.47 -6.46
N ARG A 95 15.00 -6.91 -6.73
CA ARG A 95 16.03 -6.74 -5.71
C ARG A 95 15.58 -5.83 -4.57
N ALA A 96 14.78 -4.80 -4.86
CA ALA A 96 14.27 -3.89 -3.83
C ALA A 96 13.20 -4.53 -2.93
N VAL A 97 12.44 -5.52 -3.43
CA VAL A 97 11.34 -6.16 -2.68
C VAL A 97 11.70 -7.54 -2.12
N ALA A 98 12.81 -8.14 -2.55
CA ALA A 98 13.20 -9.51 -2.19
C ALA A 98 13.29 -9.76 -0.67
N ALA A 99 13.69 -8.75 0.11
CA ALA A 99 13.88 -8.86 1.55
C ALA A 99 12.67 -8.37 2.38
N LEU A 100 11.53 -8.06 1.74
CA LEU A 100 10.36 -7.59 2.49
C LEU A 100 9.83 -8.70 3.41
N PRO A 101 9.56 -8.42 4.70
CA PRO A 101 8.99 -9.38 5.63
C PRO A 101 7.49 -9.54 5.37
N LEU A 102 7.15 -10.20 4.26
CA LEU A 102 5.77 -10.45 3.88
C LEU A 102 5.09 -11.31 4.94
N TRP A 103 3.84 -10.98 5.26
CA TRP A 103 3.02 -11.81 6.12
C TRP A 103 2.91 -13.22 5.53
N ARG A 104 3.05 -14.22 6.40
CA ARG A 104 2.84 -15.64 6.08
C ARG A 104 1.88 -16.21 7.09
N ALA A 105 1.16 -17.26 6.70
CA ALA A 105 0.31 -17.95 7.64
C ALA A 105 1.17 -18.46 8.81
N PRO A 106 0.66 -18.42 10.06
CA PRO A 106 1.39 -19.00 11.18
C PRO A 106 1.71 -20.48 10.91
N GLY A 107 3.01 -20.81 10.84
CA GLY A 107 3.50 -22.17 10.56
C GLY A 107 4.08 -22.40 9.16
N ASP A 108 4.06 -21.41 8.28
CA ASP A 108 4.74 -21.41 6.95
C ASP A 108 6.19 -20.88 6.99
#